data_AF-A0A969M777-F1
#
_entry.id   AF-A0A969M777-F1
#
_cell.length_a   1.000
_cell.length_b   1.000
_cell.length_c   1.000
_cell.angle_alpha   90.00
_cell.angle_beta   90.00
_cell.angle_gamma   90.00
#
_symmetry.space_group_name_H-M   'P 1'
#
loop_
_entity.id
_entity.type
_entity.pdbx_description
1 polymer ?
#
loop_
_entity_poly.entity_id
_entity_poly.type
_entity_poly.pdbx_seq_one_letter_code
_entity_poly.pdbx_strand_id
1 'polypeptide(L)'
;MKLNNRGFIETEAPGSTLQVAPMLRGRLVALKGVPVEKITTGPDAQWVLYGDRGLSFSDVVPPGSRVVEGTWWAADHRGEPLVSFEVDLARRLGLKIGDTVTVNVLGRNLTARIANLRQLAWESLNLNFVLVFSPSALEAAPYKLLATVTLPKTAAPEAEIALARTMGKAFPATTQVRVKEAIARFNGILEKVLIAVRVAGGVTLLAGAWCA
;
A
#
# COMPACT_ATOMS: atom_id res chain seq x y z
N MET A 1 15.53 -18.12 0.95
CA MET A 1 14.40 -19.01 0.64
C MET A 1 13.40 -18.24 -0.23
N LYS A 2 13.67 -18.16 -1.54
CA LYS A 2 12.77 -17.50 -2.51
C LYS A 2 11.55 -18.39 -2.65
N LEU A 3 10.39 -17.92 -2.20
CA LEU A 3 9.17 -18.72 -2.23
C LEU A 3 8.77 -19.02 -3.67
N ASN A 4 8.60 -20.32 -3.96
CA ASN A 4 8.13 -20.92 -5.20
C ASN A 4 6.62 -20.61 -5.47
N ASN A 5 6.10 -19.52 -4.90
CA ASN A 5 4.67 -19.23 -4.85
C ASN A 5 4.15 -18.63 -6.16
N ARG A 6 5.03 -18.02 -6.99
CA ARG A 6 4.66 -17.49 -8.30
C ARG A 6 4.17 -18.60 -9.24
N GLY A 7 4.93 -19.70 -9.35
CA GLY A 7 4.57 -20.83 -10.21
C GLY A 7 3.27 -21.52 -9.77
N PHE A 8 2.98 -21.56 -8.47
CA PHE A 8 1.73 -22.10 -7.95
C PHE A 8 0.51 -21.26 -8.40
N ILE A 9 0.58 -19.93 -8.25
CA ILE A 9 -0.54 -19.04 -8.63
C ILE A 9 -0.72 -19.02 -10.15
N GLU A 10 0.35 -19.06 -10.93
CA GLU A 10 0.28 -19.13 -12.39
C GLU A 10 -0.40 -20.42 -12.88
N THR A 11 -0.21 -21.54 -12.16
CA THR A 11 -0.83 -22.83 -12.48
C THR A 11 -2.31 -22.88 -12.10
N GLU A 12 -2.64 -22.43 -10.88
CA GLU A 12 -4.00 -22.52 -10.33
C GLU A 12 -4.92 -21.39 -10.79
N ALA A 13 -4.36 -20.24 -11.18
CA ALA A 13 -5.10 -19.06 -11.61
C ALA A 13 -4.37 -18.36 -12.78
N PRO A 14 -4.40 -18.94 -14.00
CA PRO A 14 -3.71 -18.39 -15.15
C PRO A 14 -4.24 -16.99 -15.51
N GLY A 15 -3.31 -16.10 -15.89
CA GLY A 15 -3.63 -14.71 -16.21
C GLY A 15 -3.94 -13.82 -15.00
N SER A 16 -3.74 -14.32 -13.77
CA SER A 16 -3.83 -13.51 -12.56
C SER A 16 -2.56 -12.68 -12.33
N THR A 17 -2.74 -11.54 -11.68
CA THR A 17 -1.63 -10.69 -11.25
C THR A 17 -1.30 -11.02 -9.79
N LEU A 18 -0.06 -11.43 -9.53
CA LEU A 18 0.44 -11.66 -8.17
C LEU A 18 1.43 -10.56 -7.78
N GLN A 19 1.12 -9.86 -6.69
CA GLN A 19 2.03 -8.93 -6.03
C GLN A 19 2.42 -9.49 -4.68
N VAL A 20 3.70 -9.38 -4.35
CA VAL A 20 4.25 -9.84 -3.06
C VAL A 20 5.20 -8.76 -2.55
N ALA A 21 5.05 -8.40 -1.28
CA ALA A 21 5.96 -7.50 -0.60
C ALA A 21 6.28 -8.02 0.80
N PRO A 22 7.52 -7.86 1.29
CA PRO A 22 7.82 -8.06 2.69
C PRO A 22 7.09 -6.99 3.51
N MET A 23 6.50 -7.39 4.63
CA MET A 23 5.78 -6.52 5.53
C MET A 23 6.29 -6.74 6.96
N LEU A 24 6.66 -5.62 7.57
CA LEU A 24 6.92 -5.50 8.99
C LEU A 24 5.93 -4.52 9.59
N ARG A 25 5.83 -4.55 10.92
CA ARG A 25 5.13 -3.52 11.68
C ARG A 25 6.12 -2.67 12.44
N GLY A 26 5.89 -1.37 12.42
CA GLY A 26 6.62 -0.44 13.26
C GLY A 26 5.91 0.89 13.38
N ARG A 27 6.31 1.69 14.36
CA ARG A 27 5.78 3.04 14.59
C ARG A 27 6.86 4.09 14.31
N LEU A 28 6.45 5.27 13.87
CA LEU A 28 7.36 6.41 13.86
C LEU A 28 7.69 6.83 15.29
N VAL A 29 8.96 7.18 15.53
CA VAL A 29 9.48 7.61 16.84
C VAL A 29 9.99 9.04 16.75
N ALA A 30 10.72 9.37 15.69
CA ALA A 30 11.23 10.71 15.47
C ALA A 30 11.32 11.05 13.99
N LEU A 31 11.19 12.34 13.69
CA LEU A 31 11.40 12.92 12.37
C LEU A 31 12.37 14.09 12.53
N LYS A 32 13.46 14.12 11.75
CA LYS A 32 14.53 15.13 11.89
C LYS A 32 15.07 15.24 13.32
N GLY A 33 15.13 14.12 14.03
CA GLY A 33 15.53 14.06 15.45
C GLY A 33 14.49 14.59 16.45
N VAL A 34 13.34 15.11 16.00
CA VAL A 34 12.25 15.55 16.87
C VAL A 34 11.32 14.37 17.17
N PRO A 35 11.05 14.03 18.44
CA PRO A 35 10.09 13.00 18.81
C PRO A 35 8.71 13.29 18.24
N VAL A 36 8.02 12.26 17.72
CA VAL A 36 6.70 12.42 17.07
C VAL A 36 5.64 13.01 17.99
N GLU A 37 5.77 12.84 19.31
CA GLU A 37 4.87 13.40 20.31
C GLU A 37 4.94 14.92 20.39
N LYS A 38 6.04 15.52 19.92
CA LYS A 38 6.26 16.97 19.88
C LYS A 38 5.92 17.59 18.52
N ILE A 39 5.50 16.78 17.55
CA ILE A 39 5.18 17.23 16.19
C ILE A 39 3.68 17.45 16.09
N THR A 40 3.29 18.71 15.91
CA THR A 40 1.91 19.08 15.61
C THR A 40 1.73 19.20 14.10
N THR A 41 0.76 18.46 13.54
CA THR A 41 0.40 18.52 12.12
C THR A 41 -1.12 18.48 11.96
N GLY A 42 -1.63 18.79 10.77
CA GLY A 42 -3.06 18.71 10.47
C GLY A 42 -3.58 17.25 10.51
N PRO A 43 -4.90 17.07 10.67
CA PRO A 43 -5.52 15.74 10.84
C PRO A 43 -5.17 14.76 9.71
N ASP A 44 -5.03 15.28 8.49
CA ASP A 44 -4.73 14.50 7.28
C ASP A 44 -3.33 13.83 7.27
N ALA A 45 -2.39 14.33 8.07
CA ALA A 45 -1.06 13.72 8.22
C ALA A 45 -0.85 13.15 9.63
N GLN A 46 -1.65 13.57 10.60
CA GLN A 46 -1.52 13.15 12.00
C GLN A 46 -1.59 11.63 12.16
N TRP A 47 -2.45 10.97 11.39
CA TRP A 47 -2.58 9.51 11.42
C TRP A 47 -1.21 8.84 11.27
N VAL A 48 -0.33 9.27 10.34
CA VAL A 48 0.95 8.57 10.10
C VAL A 48 1.90 8.59 11.30
N LEU A 49 1.79 9.60 12.17
CA LEU A 49 2.64 9.76 13.34
C LEU A 49 2.25 8.82 14.49
N TYR A 50 0.99 8.35 14.52
CA TYR A 50 0.46 7.56 15.62
C TYR A 50 0.05 6.14 15.19
N GLY A 51 0.46 5.18 16.01
CA GLY A 51 0.13 3.77 15.87
C GLY A 51 1.14 2.96 15.05
N ASP A 52 0.90 1.65 15.03
CA ASP A 52 1.77 0.68 14.38
C ASP A 52 1.39 0.51 12.91
N ARG A 53 2.34 0.71 11.99
CA ARG A 53 2.11 0.77 10.55
C ARG A 53 2.85 -0.31 9.80
N GLY A 54 2.28 -0.70 8.66
CA GLY A 54 2.96 -1.54 7.70
C GLY A 54 4.16 -0.81 7.11
N LEU A 55 5.33 -1.42 7.25
CA LEU A 55 6.59 -0.99 6.64
C LEU A 55 7.04 -2.10 5.69
N SER A 56 7.73 -1.72 4.62
CA SER A 56 8.29 -2.67 3.67
C SER A 56 9.73 -2.32 3.35
N PHE A 57 10.43 -3.21 2.65
CA PHE A 57 11.72 -2.94 2.03
C PHE A 57 11.71 -3.49 0.61
N SER A 58 12.47 -2.87 -0.28
CA SER A 58 12.53 -3.28 -1.68
C SER A 58 13.84 -2.85 -2.32
N ASP A 59 14.39 -3.73 -3.16
CA ASP A 59 15.54 -3.44 -4.01
C ASP A 59 15.13 -2.63 -5.26
N VAL A 60 13.88 -2.78 -5.72
CA VAL A 60 13.30 -2.04 -6.84
C VAL A 60 12.17 -1.12 -6.41
N VAL A 61 11.79 -0.16 -7.26
CA VAL A 61 10.60 0.68 -7.01
C VAL A 61 9.36 -0.23 -6.99
N PRO A 62 8.54 -0.19 -5.92
CA PRO A 62 7.35 -1.03 -5.84
C PRO A 62 6.36 -0.74 -6.98
N PRO A 63 5.65 -1.76 -7.50
CA PRO A 63 4.60 -1.57 -8.49
C PRO A 63 3.53 -0.57 -8.01
N GLY A 64 3.01 0.25 -8.92
CA GLY A 64 2.00 1.28 -8.58
C GLY A 64 2.55 2.50 -7.83
N SER A 65 3.88 2.56 -7.64
CA SER A 65 4.56 3.73 -7.10
C SER A 65 5.40 4.42 -8.17
N ARG A 66 5.51 5.74 -8.08
CA ARG A 66 6.38 6.53 -8.95
C ARG A 66 7.30 7.40 -8.10
N VAL A 67 8.61 7.30 -8.31
CA VAL A 67 9.56 8.25 -7.73
C VAL A 67 9.36 9.60 -8.40
N VAL A 68 9.11 10.63 -7.60
CA VAL A 68 8.88 12.00 -8.07
C VAL A 68 10.05 12.92 -7.77
N GLU A 69 10.79 12.64 -6.69
CA GLU A 69 11.96 13.42 -6.28
C GLU A 69 13.05 12.47 -5.76
N GLY A 70 14.31 12.76 -6.08
CA GLY A 70 15.47 11.95 -5.69
C GLY A 70 15.68 10.71 -6.56
N THR A 71 16.52 9.79 -6.08
CA THR A 71 16.91 8.58 -6.83
C THR A 71 16.64 7.34 -5.99
N TRP A 72 16.18 6.28 -6.63
CA TRP A 72 16.12 4.98 -6.00
C TRP A 72 17.53 4.45 -5.74
N TRP A 73 17.74 3.75 -4.64
CA TRP A 73 19.04 3.16 -4.34
C TRP A 73 19.37 2.01 -5.31
N ALA A 74 20.65 1.66 -5.41
CA ALA A 74 21.06 0.47 -6.14
C ALA A 74 20.53 -0.81 -5.46
N ALA A 75 20.23 -1.85 -6.25
CA ALA A 75 19.65 -3.09 -5.73
C ALA A 75 20.54 -3.80 -4.69
N ASP A 76 21.85 -3.60 -4.78
CA ASP A 76 22.87 -4.14 -3.88
C ASP A 76 23.35 -3.14 -2.81
N HIS A 77 22.59 -2.04 -2.59
CA HIS A 77 22.95 -1.03 -1.60
C HIS A 77 23.04 -1.63 -0.20
N ARG A 78 24.27 -1.67 0.34
CA ARG A 78 24.60 -2.12 1.71
C ARG A 78 25.07 -1.00 2.65
N GLY A 79 25.00 0.25 2.18
CA GLY A 79 25.44 1.41 2.95
C GLY A 79 24.48 1.79 4.08
N GLU A 80 24.46 3.07 4.43
CA GLU A 80 23.56 3.61 5.44
C GLU A 80 22.08 3.23 5.17
N PRO A 81 21.24 3.07 6.21
CA PRO A 81 19.82 2.82 6.04
C PRO A 81 19.15 3.96 5.27
N LEU A 82 18.54 3.63 4.13
CA LEU A 82 17.78 4.58 3.31
C LEU A 82 16.29 4.27 3.41
N VAL A 83 15.49 5.32 3.28
CA VAL A 83 14.03 5.22 3.24
C VAL A 83 13.47 6.04 2.09
N SER A 84 12.45 5.48 1.46
CA SER A 84 11.57 6.18 0.53
C SER A 84 10.27 6.52 1.23
N PHE A 85 9.85 7.77 1.11
CA PHE A 85 8.68 8.33 1.80
C PHE A 85 7.61 8.80 0.79
N GLU A 86 6.34 8.75 1.17
CA GLU A 86 5.24 9.26 0.34
C GLU A 86 5.26 10.80 0.24
N VAL A 87 5.18 11.33 -0.97
CA VAL A 87 5.45 12.75 -1.25
C VAL A 87 4.46 13.72 -0.58
N ASP A 88 3.17 13.43 -0.56
CA ASP A 88 2.17 14.34 -0.01
C ASP A 88 2.25 14.41 1.53
N LEU A 89 2.47 13.26 2.18
CA LEU A 89 2.75 13.19 3.61
C LEU A 89 4.09 13.83 3.95
N ALA A 90 5.13 13.63 3.15
CA ALA A 90 6.41 14.29 3.36
C ALA A 90 6.25 15.81 3.37
N ARG A 91 5.52 16.37 2.38
CA ARG A 91 5.22 17.80 2.30
C ARG A 91 4.44 18.29 3.51
N ARG A 92 3.39 17.58 3.93
CA ARG A 92 2.56 17.92 5.11
C ARG A 92 3.33 17.85 6.43
N LEU A 93 4.36 17.02 6.50
CA LEU A 93 5.26 16.88 7.67
C LEU A 93 6.51 17.77 7.56
N GLY A 94 6.65 18.53 6.47
CA GLY A 94 7.82 19.36 6.20
C GLY A 94 9.12 18.56 6.11
N LEU A 95 9.05 17.34 5.56
CA LEU A 95 10.17 16.45 5.30
C LEU A 95 10.70 16.67 3.88
N LYS A 96 12.02 16.56 3.74
CA LYS A 96 12.75 16.67 2.47
C LYS A 96 13.73 15.51 2.32
N ILE A 97 14.24 15.34 1.10
CA ILE A 97 15.33 14.41 0.84
C ILE A 97 16.54 14.82 1.69
N GLY A 98 17.16 13.85 2.35
CA GLY A 98 18.27 14.06 3.29
C GLY A 98 17.85 14.11 4.75
N ASP A 99 16.57 14.36 5.06
CA ASP A 99 16.07 14.29 6.43
C ASP A 99 16.09 12.86 6.98
N THR A 100 16.09 12.74 8.30
CA THR A 100 16.09 11.44 8.98
C THR A 100 14.69 11.07 9.50
N VAL A 101 14.39 9.79 9.41
CA VAL A 101 13.18 9.17 9.94
C VAL A 101 13.58 8.03 10.86
N THR A 102 13.15 8.08 12.11
CA THR A 102 13.36 7.02 13.09
C THR A 102 12.06 6.25 13.30
N VAL A 103 12.12 4.94 13.08
CA VAL A 103 11.02 4.00 13.33
C VAL A 103 11.42 2.99 14.40
N ASN A 104 10.48 2.59 15.25
CA ASN A 104 10.66 1.43 16.11
C ASN A 104 10.08 0.20 15.41
N VAL A 105 10.92 -0.80 15.18
CA VAL A 105 10.55 -2.09 14.58
C VAL A 105 10.91 -3.17 15.58
N LEU A 106 9.92 -3.90 16.09
CA LEU A 106 10.10 -4.99 17.06
C LEU A 106 10.92 -4.57 18.29
N GLY A 107 10.69 -3.35 18.80
CA GLY A 107 11.39 -2.84 19.98
C GLY A 107 12.74 -2.17 19.69
N ARG A 108 13.24 -2.21 18.45
CA ARG A 108 14.51 -1.57 18.07
C ARG A 108 14.26 -0.32 17.24
N ASN A 109 14.96 0.76 17.58
CA ASN A 109 14.92 1.99 16.79
C ASN A 109 15.86 1.88 15.59
N LEU A 110 15.31 2.09 14.40
CA LEU A 110 16.03 2.19 13.13
C LEU A 110 15.89 3.62 12.63
N THR A 111 17.01 4.30 12.46
CA THR A 111 17.05 5.63 11.83
C THR A 111 17.54 5.48 10.40
N ALA A 112 16.76 6.01 9.46
CA ALA A 112 17.09 5.99 8.04
C ALA A 112 17.00 7.40 7.45
N ARG A 113 17.79 7.65 6.41
CA ARG A 113 17.79 8.90 5.67
C ARG A 113 16.83 8.83 4.48
N ILE A 114 16.03 9.87 4.27
CA ILE A 114 15.13 9.95 3.12
C ILE A 114 15.98 10.11 1.86
N ALA A 115 15.94 9.10 0.99
CA ALA A 115 16.69 9.10 -0.27
C ALA A 115 15.86 9.63 -1.44
N ASN A 116 14.56 9.35 -1.42
CA ASN A 116 13.63 9.74 -2.48
C ASN A 116 12.20 9.87 -1.94
N LEU A 117 11.38 10.63 -2.66
CA LEU A 117 9.96 10.78 -2.42
C LEU A 117 9.17 10.11 -3.54
N ARG A 118 8.10 9.41 -3.18
CA ARG A 118 7.24 8.67 -4.11
C ARG A 118 5.80 9.14 -4.04
N GLN A 119 5.15 9.15 -5.20
CA GLN A 119 3.70 9.21 -5.31
C GLN A 119 3.14 7.79 -5.27
N LEU A 120 2.08 7.60 -4.48
CA LEU A 120 1.36 6.33 -4.34
C LEU A 120 -0.01 6.42 -5.00
N ALA A 121 -0.39 5.41 -5.78
CA ALA A 121 -1.75 5.29 -6.31
C ALA A 121 -2.64 4.56 -5.30
N TRP A 122 -3.24 5.27 -4.34
CA TRP A 122 -4.09 4.67 -3.30
C TRP A 122 -5.36 3.99 -3.82
N GLU A 123 -5.86 4.46 -4.97
CA GLU A 123 -7.03 3.87 -5.65
C GLU A 123 -6.69 2.52 -6.31
N SER A 124 -5.40 2.22 -6.46
CA SER A 124 -4.97 0.92 -6.97
C SER A 124 -5.03 -0.13 -5.86
N LEU A 125 -5.44 -1.35 -6.22
CA LEU A 125 -5.43 -2.52 -5.32
C LEU A 125 -4.00 -3.07 -5.09
N ASN A 126 -2.98 -2.23 -5.27
CA ASN A 126 -1.58 -2.57 -5.08
C ASN A 126 -1.19 -2.51 -3.60
N LEU A 127 -0.10 -3.18 -3.25
CA LEU A 127 0.47 -3.12 -1.91
C LEU A 127 1.22 -1.80 -1.70
N ASN A 128 0.53 -0.81 -1.15
CA ASN A 128 1.07 0.52 -0.90
C ASN A 128 1.63 0.64 0.53
N PHE A 129 2.86 1.14 0.62
CA PHE A 129 3.53 1.45 1.89
C PHE A 129 4.05 2.89 1.86
N VAL A 130 3.71 3.66 2.90
CA VAL A 130 4.21 5.03 3.08
C VAL A 130 5.73 5.04 3.21
N LEU A 131 6.27 4.05 3.92
CA LEU A 131 7.68 3.89 4.21
C LEU A 131 8.18 2.59 3.56
N VAL A 132 9.12 2.72 2.62
CA VAL A 132 9.83 1.60 2.02
C VAL A 132 11.31 1.80 2.25
N PHE A 133 11.97 0.85 2.88
CA PHE A 133 13.39 0.92 3.22
C PHE A 133 14.28 0.22 2.20
N SER A 134 15.57 0.58 2.19
CA SER A 134 16.58 -0.25 1.53
C SER A 134 16.63 -1.63 2.19
N PRO A 135 16.84 -2.73 1.45
CA PRO A 135 16.87 -4.08 2.02
C PRO A 135 17.84 -4.19 3.21
N SER A 136 19.03 -3.60 3.08
CA SER A 136 20.07 -3.54 4.12
C SER A 136 19.58 -3.02 5.48
N ALA A 137 18.59 -2.13 5.50
CA ALA A 137 18.09 -1.52 6.72
C ALA A 137 17.29 -2.50 7.59
N LEU A 138 16.71 -3.54 6.98
CA LEU A 138 15.78 -4.48 7.63
C LEU A 138 16.18 -5.95 7.46
N GLU A 139 17.39 -6.25 6.95
CA GLU A 139 17.89 -7.63 6.73
C GLU A 139 17.81 -8.51 7.99
N ALA A 140 18.04 -7.93 9.17
CA ALA A 140 18.07 -8.66 10.44
C ALA A 140 16.69 -8.79 11.12
N ALA A 141 15.64 -8.16 10.60
CA ALA A 141 14.32 -8.15 11.21
C ALA A 141 13.43 -9.25 10.61
N PRO A 142 12.82 -10.13 11.42
CA PRO A 142 11.87 -11.11 10.90
C PRO A 142 10.66 -10.40 10.31
N TYR A 143 10.29 -10.77 9.09
CA TYR A 143 9.18 -10.19 8.34
C TYR A 143 8.18 -11.26 7.91
N LYS A 144 6.95 -10.83 7.64
CA LYS A 144 5.94 -11.65 6.96
C LYS A 144 5.86 -11.21 5.50
N LEU A 145 5.41 -12.10 4.63
CA LEU A 145 5.10 -11.72 3.25
C LEU A 145 3.62 -11.42 3.14
N LEU A 146 3.31 -10.26 2.58
CA LEU A 146 1.96 -9.89 2.19
C LEU A 146 1.86 -10.09 0.68
N ALA A 147 0.78 -10.73 0.25
CA ALA A 147 0.53 -10.99 -1.16
C ALA A 147 -0.89 -10.61 -1.54
N THR A 148 -1.04 -10.01 -2.72
CA THR A 148 -2.33 -9.75 -3.36
C THR A 148 -2.39 -10.53 -4.65
N VAL A 149 -3.47 -11.29 -4.84
CA VAL A 149 -3.78 -11.98 -6.09
C VAL A 149 -5.00 -11.29 -6.70
N THR A 150 -4.86 -10.81 -7.94
CA THR A 150 -5.96 -10.25 -8.71
C THR A 150 -6.28 -11.18 -9.86
N LEU A 151 -7.48 -11.77 -9.84
CA LEU A 151 -7.97 -12.61 -10.93
C LEU A 151 -8.34 -11.76 -12.16
N PRO A 152 -8.17 -12.28 -13.38
CA PRO A 152 -8.61 -11.59 -14.57
C PRO A 152 -10.13 -11.43 -14.56
N LYS A 153 -10.64 -10.34 -15.17
CA LYS A 153 -12.10 -10.08 -15.25
C LYS A 153 -12.87 -11.17 -15.99
N THR A 154 -12.19 -11.95 -16.83
CA THR A 154 -12.73 -13.09 -17.57
C THR A 154 -12.79 -14.39 -16.76
N ALA A 155 -12.23 -14.41 -15.54
CA ALA A 155 -12.27 -15.59 -14.68
C ALA A 155 -13.70 -15.93 -14.28
N ALA A 156 -13.99 -17.23 -14.21
CA ALA A 156 -15.28 -17.72 -13.71
C ALA A 156 -15.53 -17.21 -12.27
N PRO A 157 -16.78 -16.89 -11.90
CA PRO A 157 -17.11 -16.41 -10.55
C PRO A 157 -16.61 -17.33 -9.42
N GLU A 158 -16.54 -18.63 -9.68
CA GLU A 158 -16.14 -19.67 -8.74
C GLU A 158 -14.62 -19.84 -8.63
N ALA A 159 -13.85 -19.29 -9.57
CA ALA A 159 -12.39 -19.45 -9.64
C ALA A 159 -11.70 -18.92 -8.37
N GLU A 160 -12.21 -17.83 -7.79
CA GLU A 160 -11.71 -17.27 -6.52
C GLU A 160 -11.90 -18.24 -5.35
N ILE A 161 -13.05 -18.90 -5.30
CA ILE A 161 -13.36 -19.87 -4.23
C ILE A 161 -12.50 -21.12 -4.39
N ALA A 162 -12.32 -21.59 -5.63
CA ALA A 162 -11.44 -22.72 -5.93
C ALA A 162 -9.99 -22.41 -5.52
N LEU A 163 -9.46 -21.27 -5.95
CA LEU A 163 -8.12 -20.82 -5.59
C LEU A 163 -7.94 -20.71 -4.07
N ALA A 164 -8.89 -20.08 -3.36
CA ALA A 164 -8.81 -19.94 -1.92
C ALA A 164 -8.76 -21.30 -1.19
N ARG A 165 -9.53 -22.30 -1.66
CA ARG A 165 -9.47 -23.66 -1.13
C ARG A 165 -8.12 -24.32 -1.40
N THR A 166 -7.59 -24.24 -2.61
CA THR A 166 -6.28 -24.82 -2.95
C THR A 166 -5.18 -24.16 -2.12
N MET A 167 -5.20 -22.83 -1.98
CA MET A 167 -4.28 -22.08 -1.12
C MET A 167 -4.39 -22.50 0.34
N GLY A 168 -5.60 -22.74 0.86
CA GLY A 168 -5.82 -23.17 2.24
C GLY A 168 -5.21 -24.54 2.54
N LYS A 169 -5.21 -25.44 1.55
CA LYS A 169 -4.58 -26.76 1.64
C LYS A 169 -3.06 -26.69 1.53
N ALA A 170 -2.55 -25.92 0.57
CA ALA A 170 -1.10 -25.83 0.31
C ALA A 170 -0.37 -24.97 1.35
N PHE A 171 -1.02 -23.94 1.89
CA PHE A 171 -0.42 -22.97 2.81
C PHE A 171 -1.31 -22.74 4.05
N PRO A 172 -1.46 -23.74 4.93
CA PRO A 172 -2.37 -23.68 6.08
C PRO A 172 -2.01 -22.59 7.11
N ALA A 173 -0.74 -22.15 7.13
CA ALA A 173 -0.28 -21.07 8.01
C ALA A 173 -0.56 -19.65 7.47
N THR A 174 -1.29 -19.52 6.35
CA THR A 174 -1.62 -18.23 5.73
C THR A 174 -3.04 -17.80 6.04
N THR A 175 -3.22 -16.53 6.39
CA THR A 175 -4.55 -15.92 6.51
C THR A 175 -4.96 -15.36 5.16
N GLN A 176 -6.12 -15.81 4.66
CA GLN A 176 -6.66 -15.35 3.40
C GLN A 176 -7.86 -14.44 3.66
N VAL A 177 -7.88 -13.28 3.00
CA VAL A 177 -8.96 -12.30 3.12
C VAL A 177 -9.49 -11.99 1.72
N ARG A 178 -10.76 -12.29 1.48
CA ARG A 178 -11.45 -11.98 0.22
C ARG A 178 -12.11 -10.63 0.32
N VAL A 179 -11.77 -9.72 -0.59
CA VAL A 179 -12.27 -8.34 -0.58
C VAL A 179 -13.30 -8.05 -1.68
N LYS A 180 -13.48 -8.97 -2.64
CA LYS A 180 -14.36 -8.80 -3.80
C LYS A 180 -15.79 -8.40 -3.42
N GLU A 181 -16.38 -9.11 -2.45
CA GLU A 181 -17.77 -8.86 -2.03
C GLU A 181 -17.94 -7.48 -1.38
N ALA A 182 -16.97 -7.05 -0.57
CA ALA A 182 -16.99 -5.74 0.05
C ALA A 182 -16.92 -4.62 -1.00
N ILE A 183 -16.02 -4.77 -1.99
CA ILE A 183 -15.89 -3.84 -3.12
C ILE A 183 -17.18 -3.82 -3.95
N ALA A 184 -17.77 -4.97 -4.25
CA ALA A 184 -19.01 -5.07 -5.01
C ALA A 184 -20.18 -4.35 -4.31
N ARG A 185 -20.29 -4.50 -2.98
CA ARG A 185 -21.31 -3.79 -2.19
C ARG A 185 -21.11 -2.28 -2.23
N PHE A 186 -19.87 -1.80 -2.08
CA PHE A 186 -19.56 -0.38 -2.18
C PHE A 186 -19.92 0.20 -3.55
N ASN A 187 -19.54 -0.50 -4.63
CA ASN A 187 -19.87 -0.09 -5.99
C ASN A 187 -21.39 -0.03 -6.23
N GLY A 188 -22.16 -0.98 -5.68
CA GLY A 188 -23.62 -0.95 -5.79
C GLY A 188 -24.27 0.22 -5.04
N ILE A 189 -23.67 0.70 -3.95
CA ILE A 189 -24.13 1.93 -3.27
C ILE A 189 -23.83 3.15 -4.14
N LEU A 190 -22.61 3.23 -4.69
CA LEU A 190 -22.21 4.34 -5.56
C LEU A 190 -23.10 4.43 -6.80
N GLU A 191 -23.44 3.29 -7.40
CA GLU A 191 -24.36 3.21 -8.54
C GLU A 191 -25.74 3.79 -8.19
N LYS A 192 -26.29 3.46 -7.02
CA LYS A 192 -27.57 4.02 -6.55
C LYS A 192 -27.49 5.53 -6.34
N VAL A 193 -26.40 6.04 -5.77
CA VAL A 193 -26.17 7.49 -5.61
C VAL A 193 -26.12 8.17 -6.97
N LEU A 194 -25.38 7.60 -7.94
CA LEU A 194 -25.28 8.15 -9.29
C LEU A 194 -26.64 8.16 -10.00
N ILE A 195 -27.46 7.11 -9.85
CA ILE A 195 -28.82 7.07 -10.38
C ILE A 195 -29.67 8.17 -9.75
N ALA A 196 -29.64 8.33 -8.43
CA ALA A 196 -30.40 9.37 -7.73
C ALA A 196 -30.01 10.78 -8.20
N VAL A 197 -28.72 11.07 -8.33
CA VAL A 197 -28.21 12.36 -8.84
C VAL A 197 -28.65 12.59 -10.29
N ARG A 198 -28.60 11.57 -11.14
CA ARG A 198 -29.06 11.66 -12.55
C ARG A 198 -30.56 11.92 -12.65
N VAL A 199 -31.37 11.26 -11.81
CA VAL A 199 -32.83 11.48 -11.77
C VAL A 199 -33.13 12.90 -11.29
N ALA A 200 -32.53 13.34 -10.19
CA ALA A 200 -32.73 14.69 -9.66
C ALA A 200 -32.34 15.76 -10.69
N GLY A 201 -31.14 15.63 -11.28
CA GLY A 201 -30.67 16.53 -12.34
C GLY A 201 -31.58 16.50 -13.57
N GLY A 202 -32.04 15.32 -13.99
CA GLY A 202 -32.98 15.16 -15.10
C GLY A 202 -34.31 15.89 -14.85
N VAL A 203 -34.87 15.77 -13.65
CA VAL A 203 -36.09 16.49 -13.25
C VAL A 203 -35.86 18.01 -13.29
N THR A 204 -34.73 18.49 -12.77
CA THR A 204 -34.39 19.92 -12.79
C THR A 204 -34.24 20.46 -14.22
N LEU A 205 -33.58 19.71 -15.11
CA LEU A 205 -33.43 20.10 -16.52
C LEU A 205 -34.78 20.15 -17.25
N LEU A 206 -35.66 19.17 -17.02
CA LEU A 206 -37.00 19.15 -17.60
C LEU A 206 -37.86 20.31 -17.10
N ALA A 207 -37.81 20.61 -15.80
CA ALA A 207 -38.52 21.75 -15.22
C ALA A 207 -38.01 23.09 -15.77
N GLY A 208 -36.69 23.23 -15.93
CA GLY A 208 -36.07 24.41 -16.53
C GLY A 208 -36.44 24.60 -18.00
N ALA A 209 -36.44 23.52 -18.78
CA ALA A 209 -36.82 23.55 -20.19
C ALA A 209 -38.32 23.83 -20.42
N TRP A 210 -39.18 23.48 -19.45
CA TRP A 210 -40.62 23.77 -19.52
C TRP A 210 -40.95 25.22 -19.15
N CYS A 211 -40.14 25.85 -18.31
CA CYS A 211 -40.32 27.24 -17.86
C CYS A 211 -39.61 28.29 -18.74
N ALA A 212 -38.84 27.85 -19.74
CA ALA A 212 -38.16 28.70 -20.73
C ALA A 212 -38.95 28.74 -22.03
#